data_AF-A0A7W0V0W0-F1
#
_entry.id   AF-A0A7W0V0W0-F1
#
_cell.length_a   1.000
_cell.length_b   1.000
_cell.length_c   1.000
_cell.angle_alpha   90.00
_cell.angle_beta   90.00
_cell.angle_gamma   90.00
#
_symmetry.space_group_name_H-M   'P 1'
#
loop_
_entity.id
_entity.type
_entity.pdbx_description
1 polymer ?
#
loop_
_entity_poly.entity_id
_entity_poly.type
_entity_poly.pdbx_seq_one_letter_code
_entity_poly.pdbx_strand_id
1 'polypeptide(L)'
;VEDRPAKVNKPMRGHFEKTGGGMPPARILKEIRLTSSENGVNVGDKVLVDQFADGDLVEVVGRSKGRGFAGTIKRHNFRRGPESHGSMNVRAPGSIGASAYPSRVLKGTRSSGHMGDERVSVKNLSVARVDVENNLLMIRGAVPGAAGSVVLVKKAIRQKKK
;
A
#
# COMPACT_ATOMS: atom_id res chain seq x y z
N VAL A 1 17.67 8.62 -11.24
CA VAL A 1 18.28 8.92 -9.90
C VAL A 1 17.82 10.33 -9.56
N GLU A 2 17.30 10.58 -8.36
CA GLU A 2 16.79 11.91 -7.99
C GLU A 2 17.93 12.95 -8.11
N ASP A 3 17.66 14.10 -8.75
CA ASP A 3 18.68 15.13 -9.02
C ASP A 3 19.25 15.78 -7.74
N ARG A 4 18.51 15.69 -6.62
CA ARG A 4 18.94 16.16 -5.31
C ARG A 4 19.16 14.96 -4.38
N PRO A 5 20.36 14.83 -3.75
CA PRO A 5 20.61 13.75 -2.81
C PRO A 5 19.69 13.86 -1.58
N ALA A 6 19.17 12.72 -1.13
CA ALA A 6 18.31 12.69 0.04
C ALA A 6 19.08 13.09 1.30
N LYS A 7 18.43 13.85 2.20
CA LYS A 7 19.00 14.19 3.50
C LYS A 7 19.03 12.94 4.38
N VAL A 8 20.22 12.42 4.66
CA VAL A 8 20.42 11.22 5.47
C VAL A 8 21.20 11.50 6.76
N ASN A 9 20.89 10.72 7.80
CA ASN A 9 21.61 10.75 9.07
C ASN A 9 23.03 10.13 8.92
N LYS A 10 23.88 10.32 9.93
CA LYS A 10 25.28 9.86 9.91
C LYS A 10 25.43 8.34 9.71
N PRO A 11 24.66 7.46 10.38
CA PRO A 11 24.76 6.01 10.16
C PRO A 11 24.37 5.59 8.74
N MET A 12 23.28 6.13 8.19
CA MET A 12 22.86 5.80 6.81
C MET A 12 23.84 6.31 5.77
N ARG A 13 24.50 7.45 6.02
CA ARG A 13 25.56 7.95 5.14
C ARG A 13 26.70 6.93 5.00
N GLY A 14 27.22 6.42 6.11
CA GLY A 14 28.26 5.39 6.09
C GLY A 14 27.80 4.08 5.43
N HIS A 15 26.52 3.73 5.57
CA HIS A 15 25.94 2.58 4.86
C HIS A 15 25.96 2.76 3.33
N PHE A 16 25.56 3.93 2.83
CA PHE A 16 25.58 4.24 1.40
C PHE A 16 27.01 4.36 0.84
N GLU A 17 27.94 4.93 1.61
CA GLU A 17 29.36 5.03 1.23
C GLU A 17 30.01 3.65 1.05
N LYS A 18 29.69 2.70 1.94
CA LYS A 18 30.23 1.34 1.87
C LYS A 18 29.57 0.47 0.78
N THR A 19 28.32 0.74 0.44
CA THR A 19 27.53 -0.09 -0.47
C THR A 19 27.84 0.27 -1.93
N GLY A 20 28.35 -0.69 -2.71
CA GLY A 20 28.50 -0.55 -4.18
C GLY A 20 29.44 0.56 -4.64
N GLY A 21 30.46 0.91 -3.85
CA GLY A 21 31.46 1.92 -4.23
C GLY A 21 31.03 3.38 -4.03
N GLY A 22 30.06 3.64 -3.15
CA GLY A 22 29.63 5.01 -2.82
C GLY A 22 28.37 5.45 -3.55
N MET A 23 27.30 4.66 -3.44
CA MET A 23 26.01 5.01 -4.03
C MET A 23 25.43 6.31 -3.44
N PRO A 24 24.75 7.14 -4.24
CA PRO A 24 24.11 8.34 -3.73
C PRO A 24 22.99 7.98 -2.75
N PRO A 25 22.79 8.77 -1.67
CA PRO A 25 21.73 8.51 -0.70
C PRO A 25 20.34 8.49 -1.33
N ALA A 26 19.63 7.38 -1.14
CA ALA A 26 18.26 7.22 -1.61
C ALA A 26 17.24 7.74 -0.58
N ARG A 27 16.15 8.34 -1.05
CA ARG A 27 15.05 8.81 -0.19
C ARG A 27 14.31 7.68 0.52
N ILE A 28 14.21 6.51 -0.10
CA ILE A 28 13.47 5.36 0.41
C ILE A 28 14.29 4.09 0.19
N LEU A 29 14.40 3.30 1.25
CA LEU A 29 14.93 1.94 1.22
C LEU A 29 13.78 0.96 1.46
N LYS A 30 13.67 -0.05 0.59
CA LYS A 30 12.68 -1.13 0.70
C LYS A 30 13.31 -2.44 0.26
N GLU A 31 12.93 -3.49 0.94
CA GLU A 31 13.34 -4.85 0.62
C GLU A 31 12.25 -5.56 -0.20
N ILE A 32 12.69 -6.32 -1.20
CA ILE A 32 11.83 -7.19 -2.00
C ILE A 32 12.36 -8.61 -1.79
N ARG A 33 11.48 -9.49 -1.30
CA ARG A 33 11.83 -10.90 -1.14
C ARG A 33 11.80 -11.59 -2.50
N LEU A 34 12.93 -12.15 -2.90
CA LEU A 34 13.08 -12.97 -4.10
C LEU A 34 12.79 -14.44 -3.76
N THR A 35 12.14 -15.15 -4.68
CA THR A 35 11.80 -16.58 -4.50
C THR A 35 12.92 -17.52 -4.93
N SER A 36 13.79 -17.07 -5.84
CA SER A 36 14.93 -17.85 -6.35
C SER A 36 16.21 -17.06 -6.15
N SER A 37 17.27 -17.74 -5.68
CA SER A 37 18.62 -17.20 -5.47
C SER A 37 19.39 -16.93 -6.76
N GLU A 38 18.83 -17.29 -7.91
CA GLU A 38 19.48 -17.23 -9.23
C GLU A 38 19.38 -15.87 -9.94
N ASN A 39 18.63 -14.92 -9.37
CA ASN A 39 18.59 -13.57 -9.92
C ASN A 39 19.86 -12.84 -9.48
N GLY A 40 20.92 -12.97 -10.27
CA GLY A 40 22.23 -12.32 -10.10
C GLY A 40 22.14 -10.80 -10.14
N VAL A 41 21.52 -10.20 -9.12
CA VAL A 41 21.45 -8.77 -8.90
C VAL A 41 22.70 -8.38 -8.14
N ASN A 42 23.57 -7.61 -8.79
CA ASN A 42 24.76 -7.07 -8.16
C ASN A 42 24.41 -5.76 -7.44
N VAL A 43 25.22 -5.44 -6.44
CA VAL A 43 25.09 -4.17 -5.73
C VAL A 43 25.44 -3.03 -6.70
N GLY A 44 24.45 -2.18 -7.01
CA GLY A 44 24.61 -1.05 -7.93
C GLY A 44 23.78 -1.16 -9.21
N ASP A 45 23.16 -2.32 -9.43
CA ASP A 45 22.26 -2.50 -10.58
C ASP A 45 21.07 -1.56 -10.51
N LYS A 46 20.74 -0.95 -11.65
CA LYS A 46 19.57 -0.09 -11.79
C LYS A 46 18.35 -0.96 -12.14
N VAL A 47 17.30 -0.83 -11.36
CA VAL A 47 16.00 -1.45 -11.64
C VAL A 47 15.15 -0.42 -12.38
N LEU A 48 14.94 -0.63 -13.68
CA LEU A 48 14.15 0.24 -14.55
C LEU A 48 12.81 -0.42 -14.94
N VAL A 49 12.00 0.32 -15.70
CA VAL A 49 10.67 -0.15 -16.15
C VAL A 49 10.72 -1.20 -17.26
N ASP A 50 11.90 -1.40 -17.86
CA ASP A 50 12.22 -2.38 -18.90
C ASP A 50 11.99 -3.84 -18.48
N GLN A 51 11.92 -4.11 -17.17
CA GLN A 51 11.64 -5.45 -16.62
C GLN A 51 10.18 -5.90 -16.80
N PHE A 52 9.30 -4.97 -17.19
CA PHE A 52 7.88 -5.21 -17.44
C PHE A 52 7.58 -5.13 -18.92
N ALA A 53 6.60 -5.92 -19.37
CA ALA A 53 6.06 -5.87 -20.71
C ALA A 53 4.59 -5.42 -20.72
N ASP A 54 4.13 -4.93 -21.85
CA ASP A 54 2.72 -4.59 -22.06
C ASP A 54 1.84 -5.85 -21.89
N GLY A 55 0.77 -5.73 -21.11
CA GLY A 55 -0.11 -6.85 -20.77
C GLY A 55 0.31 -7.66 -19.54
N ASP A 56 1.49 -7.40 -18.95
CA ASP A 56 1.92 -8.09 -17.72
C ASP A 56 0.93 -7.86 -16.56
N LEU A 57 0.77 -8.89 -15.74
CA LEU A 57 0.01 -8.79 -14.49
C LEU A 57 0.93 -8.44 -13.32
N VAL A 58 0.60 -7.34 -12.65
CA VAL A 58 1.36 -6.81 -11.52
C VAL A 58 0.52 -6.71 -10.25
N GLU A 59 1.20 -6.75 -9.11
CA GLU A 59 0.66 -6.38 -7.80
C GLU A 59 1.32 -5.08 -7.36
N VAL A 60 0.48 -4.11 -6.99
CA VAL A 60 0.92 -2.79 -6.52
C VAL A 60 0.62 -2.67 -5.04
N VAL A 61 1.68 -2.41 -4.27
CA VAL A 61 1.62 -2.26 -2.81
C VAL A 61 1.93 -0.81 -2.46
N GLY A 62 1.05 -0.17 -1.72
CA GLY A 62 1.20 1.22 -1.31
C GLY A 62 0.54 1.50 0.03
N ARG A 63 0.64 2.74 0.48
CA ARG A 63 -0.06 3.22 1.67
C ARG A 63 -1.34 3.90 1.24
N SER A 64 -2.48 3.44 1.75
CA SER A 64 -3.80 3.98 1.37
C SER A 64 -3.98 5.43 1.83
N LYS A 65 -4.84 6.18 1.14
CA LYS A 65 -5.19 7.55 1.55
C LYS A 65 -5.79 7.55 2.96
N GLY A 66 -5.19 8.31 3.88
CA GLY A 66 -5.71 8.53 5.22
C GLY A 66 -7.07 9.24 5.19
N ARG A 67 -7.98 8.82 6.06
CA ARG A 67 -9.34 9.39 6.20
C ARG A 67 -9.65 9.86 7.63
N GLY A 68 -8.64 9.89 8.51
CA GLY A 68 -8.75 10.30 9.91
C GLY A 68 -9.58 9.34 10.75
N PHE A 69 -10.18 9.85 11.82
CA PHE A 69 -11.13 9.10 12.64
C PHE A 69 -12.46 8.95 11.88
N ALA A 70 -12.83 7.70 11.58
CA ALA A 70 -14.04 7.36 10.85
C ALA A 70 -15.05 6.67 11.76
N GLY A 71 -16.32 7.08 11.66
CA GLY A 71 -17.45 6.40 12.29
C GLY A 71 -17.72 5.01 11.69
N THR A 72 -18.56 4.22 12.36
CA THR A 72 -18.88 2.82 11.97
C THR A 72 -19.43 2.69 10.56
N ILE A 73 -20.28 3.63 10.13
CA ILE A 73 -20.85 3.66 8.78
C ILE A 73 -19.76 3.81 7.72
N LYS A 74 -18.88 4.83 7.83
CA LYS A 74 -17.82 5.10 6.83
C LYS A 74 -16.74 4.02 6.84
N ARG A 75 -16.42 3.47 8.02
CA ARG A 75 -15.32 2.51 8.21
C ARG A 75 -15.72 1.08 7.83
N HIS A 76 -16.95 0.67 8.18
CA HIS A 76 -17.41 -0.72 8.08
C HIS A 76 -18.68 -0.91 7.25
N ASN A 77 -19.17 0.15 6.58
CA ASN A 77 -20.41 0.15 5.81
C ASN A 77 -21.64 -0.30 6.61
N PHE A 78 -21.69 0.04 7.91
CA PHE A 78 -22.87 -0.22 8.73
C PHE A 78 -24.09 0.56 8.24
N ARG A 79 -25.28 0.00 8.44
CA ARG A 79 -26.53 0.71 8.16
C ARG A 79 -26.75 1.80 9.23
N ARG A 80 -27.41 2.88 8.81
CA ARG A 80 -27.91 3.93 9.70
C ARG A 80 -29.26 3.51 10.30
N GLY A 81 -29.62 4.07 11.46
CA GLY A 81 -30.99 3.96 11.98
C GLY A 81 -31.97 4.87 11.24
N PRO A 82 -33.28 4.77 11.52
CA PRO A 82 -34.30 5.63 10.93
C PRO A 82 -34.12 7.09 11.39
N GLU A 83 -34.45 8.03 10.49
CA GLU A 83 -34.42 9.48 10.75
C GLU A 83 -35.78 10.03 11.22
N SER A 84 -36.85 9.26 11.06
CA SER A 84 -38.21 9.60 11.48
C SER A 84 -38.68 8.71 12.64
N HIS A 85 -39.92 8.90 13.08
CA HIS A 85 -40.59 8.12 14.13
C HIS A 85 -39.84 8.10 15.48
N GLY A 86 -39.33 9.27 15.91
CA GLY A 86 -38.77 9.46 17.26
C GLY A 86 -37.40 8.82 17.50
N SER A 87 -36.72 8.35 16.46
CA SER A 87 -35.40 7.74 16.60
C SER A 87 -34.30 8.75 16.91
N MET A 88 -33.61 8.55 18.03
CA MET A 88 -32.43 9.34 18.42
C MET A 88 -31.10 8.73 17.94
N ASN A 89 -31.15 7.56 17.30
CA ASN A 89 -29.97 6.83 16.86
C ASN A 89 -29.92 6.74 15.34
N VAL A 90 -29.57 7.84 14.68
CA VAL A 90 -29.41 7.86 13.22
C VAL A 90 -28.07 7.22 12.82
N ARG A 91 -26.96 7.59 13.46
CA ARG A 91 -25.61 7.14 13.07
C ARG A 91 -24.78 6.54 14.22
N ALA A 92 -25.40 6.28 15.37
CA ALA A 92 -24.70 5.66 16.49
C ALA A 92 -24.48 4.16 16.22
N PRO A 93 -23.52 3.52 16.91
CA PRO A 93 -23.06 2.17 16.58
C PRO A 93 -24.07 1.05 16.86
N GLY A 94 -25.12 1.32 17.62
CA GLY A 94 -26.05 0.28 18.09
C GLY A 94 -25.46 -0.57 19.21
N SER A 95 -25.94 -1.81 19.36
CA SER A 95 -25.41 -2.74 20.36
C SER A 95 -24.00 -3.21 20.01
N ILE A 96 -23.15 -3.34 21.04
CA ILE A 96 -21.75 -3.76 20.93
C ILE A 96 -21.48 -5.14 21.54
N GLY A 97 -22.50 -5.84 22.04
CA GLY A 97 -22.36 -7.15 22.67
C GLY A 97 -23.67 -7.75 23.18
N ALA A 98 -23.59 -9.02 23.59
CA ALA A 98 -24.68 -9.73 24.27
C ALA A 98 -24.59 -9.53 25.79
N SER A 99 -25.71 -9.77 26.50
CA SER A 99 -25.83 -9.59 27.96
C SER A 99 -25.09 -10.67 28.76
N ALA A 100 -25.68 -11.85 28.98
CA ALA A 100 -25.21 -12.81 29.99
C ALA A 100 -23.96 -13.63 29.61
N TYR A 101 -23.80 -13.97 28.33
CA TYR A 101 -22.60 -14.62 27.82
C TYR A 101 -22.22 -13.89 26.51
N PRO A 102 -21.01 -13.32 26.38
CA PRO A 102 -19.80 -13.48 27.20
C PRO A 102 -19.56 -12.38 28.26
N SER A 103 -20.54 -11.52 28.58
CA SER A 103 -20.43 -10.41 29.55
C SER A 103 -19.26 -9.44 29.32
N ARG A 104 -18.77 -9.36 28.09
CA ARG A 104 -17.71 -8.44 27.65
C ARG A 104 -17.82 -8.18 26.15
N VAL A 105 -17.20 -7.11 25.67
CA VAL A 105 -17.03 -6.88 24.24
C VAL A 105 -15.98 -7.84 23.69
N LEU A 106 -16.32 -8.59 22.64
CA LEU A 106 -15.39 -9.52 22.00
C LEU A 106 -14.25 -8.77 21.30
N LYS A 107 -13.03 -9.29 21.38
CA LYS A 107 -11.88 -8.73 20.66
C LYS A 107 -12.14 -8.77 19.16
N GLY A 108 -11.82 -7.70 18.45
CA GLY A 108 -12.11 -7.55 17.02
C GLY A 108 -13.52 -7.05 16.69
N THR A 109 -14.33 -6.69 17.69
CA THR A 109 -15.61 -6.01 17.46
C THR A 109 -15.40 -4.73 16.66
N ARG A 110 -16.14 -4.60 15.56
CA ARG A 110 -16.02 -3.46 14.64
C ARG A 110 -16.57 -2.19 15.28
N SER A 111 -15.72 -1.20 15.46
CA SER A 111 -16.08 0.11 16.02
C SER A 111 -15.52 1.26 15.18
N SER A 112 -15.88 2.49 15.53
CA SER A 112 -15.23 3.69 15.01
C SER A 112 -13.73 3.71 15.31
N GLY A 113 -12.96 4.42 14.50
CA GLY A 113 -11.51 4.51 14.69
C GLY A 113 -10.80 5.09 13.48
N HIS A 114 -9.47 5.14 13.54
CA HIS A 114 -8.65 5.58 12.41
C HIS A 114 -8.91 4.71 11.17
N MET A 115 -9.00 5.34 10.00
CA MET A 115 -9.23 4.68 8.71
C MET A 115 -8.25 5.18 7.66
N GLY A 116 -7.67 4.26 6.89
CA GLY A 116 -6.66 4.57 5.87
C GLY A 116 -5.28 4.73 6.48
N ASP A 117 -4.32 5.22 5.68
CA ASP A 117 -2.89 5.24 6.03
C ASP A 117 -2.29 3.84 6.32
N GLU A 118 -3.00 2.80 5.90
CA GLU A 118 -2.60 1.41 6.06
C GLU A 118 -1.95 0.89 4.78
N ARG A 119 -1.06 -0.09 4.91
CA ARG A 119 -0.44 -0.79 3.78
C ARG A 119 -1.47 -1.66 3.07
N VAL A 120 -1.75 -1.36 1.81
CA VAL A 120 -2.71 -2.09 0.97
C VAL A 120 -2.00 -2.66 -0.25
N SER A 121 -2.38 -3.87 -0.64
CA SER A 121 -1.95 -4.51 -1.88
C SER A 121 -3.13 -4.65 -2.82
N VAL A 122 -2.99 -4.14 -4.04
CA VAL A 122 -3.95 -4.35 -5.12
C VAL A 122 -3.32 -5.33 -6.09
N LYS A 123 -3.96 -6.49 -6.26
CA LYS A 123 -3.45 -7.62 -7.04
C LYS A 123 -4.05 -7.62 -8.43
N ASN A 124 -3.32 -8.23 -9.38
CA ASN A 124 -3.79 -8.51 -10.74
C ASN A 124 -4.17 -7.26 -11.53
N LEU A 125 -3.39 -6.18 -11.38
CA LEU A 125 -3.50 -5.03 -12.25
C LEU A 125 -2.74 -5.32 -13.55
N SER A 126 -3.27 -4.89 -14.69
CA SER A 126 -2.59 -5.09 -15.98
C SER A 126 -1.75 -3.88 -16.35
N VAL A 127 -0.55 -4.11 -16.85
CA VAL A 127 0.29 -3.08 -17.47
C VAL A 127 -0.33 -2.71 -18.81
N ALA A 128 -0.69 -1.44 -18.97
CA ALA A 128 -1.31 -0.92 -20.19
C ALA A 128 -0.25 -0.52 -21.22
N ARG A 129 0.84 0.11 -20.76
CA ARG A 129 1.95 0.56 -21.60
C ARG A 129 3.20 0.79 -20.74
N VAL A 130 4.35 0.44 -21.30
CA VAL A 130 5.68 0.80 -20.76
C VAL A 130 6.32 1.87 -21.65
N ASP A 131 6.81 2.94 -21.03
CA ASP A 131 7.61 3.97 -21.69
C ASP A 131 9.01 4.00 -21.06
N VAL A 132 9.97 3.40 -21.78
CA VAL A 132 11.35 3.22 -21.30
C VAL A 132 12.13 4.54 -21.33
N GLU A 133 11.83 5.44 -22.28
CA GLU A 133 12.53 6.72 -22.41
C GLU A 133 12.26 7.61 -21.19
N ASN A 134 10.99 7.70 -20.80
CA ASN A 134 10.57 8.51 -19.64
C ASN A 134 10.56 7.73 -18.32
N ASN A 135 10.92 6.43 -18.33
CA ASN A 135 10.80 5.52 -17.20
C ASN A 135 9.40 5.51 -16.56
N LEU A 136 8.35 5.51 -17.39
CA LEU A 136 6.96 5.50 -16.94
C LEU A 136 6.33 4.13 -17.13
N LEU A 137 5.57 3.71 -16.11
CA LEU A 137 4.79 2.46 -16.13
C LEU A 137 3.30 2.80 -16.00
N MET A 138 2.54 2.57 -17.08
CA MET A 138 1.10 2.83 -17.09
C MET A 138 0.34 1.57 -16.65
N ILE A 139 -0.39 1.68 -15.55
CA ILE A 139 -1.12 0.56 -14.95
C ILE A 139 -2.63 0.79 -15.08
N ARG A 140 -3.34 -0.20 -15.59
CA ARG A 140 -4.80 -0.17 -15.67
C ARG A 140 -5.40 -0.56 -14.32
N GLY A 141 -5.94 0.42 -13.61
CA GLY A 141 -6.72 0.22 -12.38
C GLY A 141 -6.36 1.20 -11.27
N ALA A 142 -6.82 0.91 -10.05
CA ALA A 142 -6.63 1.79 -8.91
C ALA A 142 -5.30 1.49 -8.20
N VAL A 143 -4.45 2.52 -8.10
CA VAL A 143 -3.21 2.48 -7.32
C VAL A 143 -3.47 2.98 -5.90
N PRO A 144 -3.05 2.25 -4.84
CA PRO A 144 -3.26 2.67 -3.47
C PRO A 144 -2.37 3.86 -3.11
N GLY A 145 -2.99 4.97 -2.71
CA GLY A 145 -2.30 6.14 -2.18
C GLY A 145 -2.72 7.45 -2.84
N ALA A 146 -2.08 8.54 -2.43
CA ALA A 146 -2.23 9.85 -3.07
C ALA A 146 -1.26 9.99 -4.26
N ALA A 147 -1.49 11.00 -5.12
CA ALA A 147 -0.53 11.34 -6.16
C ALA A 147 0.83 11.68 -5.52
N GLY A 148 1.92 11.19 -6.12
CA GLY A 148 3.28 11.33 -5.58
C GLY A 148 3.63 10.40 -4.41
N SER A 149 2.71 9.54 -3.97
CA SER A 149 3.03 8.50 -2.99
C SER A 149 3.91 7.40 -3.61
N VAL A 150 4.76 6.82 -2.77
CA VAL A 150 5.66 5.74 -3.22
C VAL A 150 4.95 4.41 -3.14
N VAL A 151 5.03 3.67 -4.23
CA VAL A 151 4.44 2.35 -4.39
C VAL A 151 5.50 1.34 -4.76
N LEU A 152 5.30 0.11 -4.34
CA LEU A 152 6.11 -1.04 -4.70
C LEU A 152 5.33 -1.85 -5.73
N VAL A 153 5.92 -2.02 -6.91
CA VAL A 153 5.35 -2.82 -8.01
C VAL A 153 6.14 -4.12 -8.09
N LYS A 154 5.42 -5.25 -8.13
CA LYS A 154 6.02 -6.57 -8.33
C LYS A 154 5.17 -7.37 -9.31
N LYS A 155 5.77 -8.35 -9.99
CA LYS A 155 5.02 -9.31 -10.81
C LYS A 155 4.03 -10.08 -9.95
N ALA A 156 2.84 -10.34 -10.47
CA ALA A 156 1.79 -11.02 -9.73
C ALA A 156 2.17 -12.49 -9.49
N ILE A 157 2.13 -12.92 -8.22
CA ILE A 157 2.45 -14.30 -7.82
C ILE A 157 1.39 -15.29 -8.35
N ARG A 158 0.15 -14.84 -8.49
CA ARG A 158 -0.99 -15.69 -8.83
C ARG A 158 -1.73 -15.09 -10.02
N GLN A 159 -1.45 -15.59 -11.21
CA GLN A 159 -2.19 -15.20 -12.40
C GLN A 159 -3.59 -15.81 -12.35
N LYS A 160 -4.62 -14.99 -12.52
CA LYS A 160 -5.98 -15.49 -12.70
C LYS A 160 -6.04 -16.07 -14.12
N LYS A 161 -5.99 -17.40 -14.25
CA LYS A 161 -6.30 -18.06 -15.54
C LYS A 161 -7.69 -17.59 -15.94
N LYS A 162 -7.78 -17.05 -17.16
CA LYS A 162 -9.04 -16.65 -17.77
C LYS A 162 -9.73 -17.89 -18.31
#